data_AF-A0A165CW47-F1
#
_entry.id   AF-A0A165CW47-F1
#
_cell.length_a   1.000
_cell.length_b   1.000
_cell.length_c   1.000
_cell.angle_alpha   90.00
_cell.angle_beta   90.00
_cell.angle_gamma   90.00
#
_symmetry.space_group_name_H-M   'P 1'
#
loop_
_entity.id
_entity.type
_entity.pdbx_description
1 polymer ?
#
loop_
_entity_poly.entity_id
_entity_poly.type
_entity_poly.pdbx_seq_one_letter_code
_entity_poly.pdbx_strand_id
1 'polypeptide(L)'
;MMKRGTSTQTASEIVGENVWFSTNFNAFSTKVPTLSEDHHFLPALVAPRPLFVIENTAIDWLGPESTFGCMQTGFEAYKALQKTDFMGYKAVSHPDHCGFPAAIQPQLTAFISRFLLNQSANTTVFTTDGKFSFNAASWINWTTPTLT
;
A
#
# COMPACT_ATOMS: atom_id res chain seq x y z
N MET A 1 7.14 -12.83 -2.33
CA MET A 1 5.94 -13.03 -3.17
C MET A 1 6.23 -13.68 -4.55
N MET A 2 7.48 -13.79 -5.02
CA MET A 2 7.85 -14.46 -6.29
C MET A 2 7.46 -15.96 -6.43
N LYS A 3 6.90 -16.60 -5.40
CA LYS A 3 6.74 -18.06 -5.33
C LYS A 3 5.60 -18.62 -6.21
N ARG A 4 5.05 -17.85 -7.17
CA ARG A 4 3.87 -18.23 -7.98
C ARG A 4 3.95 -17.91 -9.48
N GLY A 5 5.14 -17.66 -10.04
CA GLY A 5 5.27 -17.38 -11.48
C GLY A 5 4.73 -16.03 -11.93
N THR A 6 4.52 -15.10 -11.00
CA THR A 6 4.08 -13.72 -11.26
C THR A 6 5.24 -12.89 -11.79
N SER A 7 5.02 -12.18 -12.91
CA SER A 7 5.98 -11.21 -13.45
C SER A 7 5.84 -9.87 -12.71
N THR A 8 6.47 -9.75 -11.55
CA THR A 8 6.40 -8.57 -10.68
C THR A 8 7.77 -7.94 -10.47
N GLN A 9 7.82 -6.63 -10.23
CA GLN A 9 9.05 -5.95 -9.86
C GLN A 9 9.53 -6.41 -8.48
N THR A 10 10.84 -6.50 -8.30
CA THR A 10 11.45 -7.01 -7.05
C THR A 10 12.59 -6.10 -6.60
N ALA A 11 12.96 -6.18 -5.32
CA ALA A 11 14.08 -5.44 -4.78
C ALA A 11 15.39 -5.67 -5.56
N SER A 12 15.67 -6.91 -5.97
CA SER A 12 16.86 -7.25 -6.73
C SER A 12 16.86 -6.72 -8.16
N GLU A 13 15.68 -6.46 -8.73
CA GLU A 13 15.53 -5.93 -10.09
C GLU A 13 15.57 -4.40 -10.08
N ILE A 14 14.81 -3.77 -9.18
CA ILE A 14 14.60 -2.32 -9.16
C ILE A 14 15.88 -1.50 -8.89
N VAL A 15 16.85 -2.07 -8.16
CA VAL A 15 18.16 -1.45 -7.91
C VAL A 15 19.07 -1.39 -9.14
N GLY A 16 18.78 -2.19 -10.16
CA GLY A 16 19.48 -2.18 -11.45
C GLY A 16 18.81 -1.29 -12.50
N GLU A 17 17.51 -1.01 -12.35
CA GLU A 17 16.74 -0.20 -13.30
C GLU A 17 17.08 1.29 -13.19
N ASN A 18 17.15 1.83 -11.97
CA ASN A 18 17.39 3.25 -11.74
C ASN A 18 18.01 3.53 -10.36
N VAL A 19 18.23 4.81 -10.05
CA VAL A 19 18.87 5.29 -8.80
C VAL A 19 17.86 5.82 -7.77
N TRP A 20 16.67 5.21 -7.70
CA TRP A 20 15.62 5.65 -6.77
C TRP A 20 15.96 5.41 -5.30
N PHE A 21 16.75 4.37 -5.01
CA PHE A 21 17.20 4.04 -3.67
C PHE A 21 18.68 4.37 -3.49
N SER A 22 19.09 4.60 -2.24
CA SER A 22 20.51 4.69 -1.88
C SER A 22 21.25 3.40 -2.29
N THR A 23 22.48 3.54 -2.76
CA THR A 23 23.35 2.39 -3.11
C THR A 23 23.60 1.45 -1.92
N ASN A 24 23.37 1.89 -0.69
CA ASN A 24 23.39 1.04 0.50
C ASN A 24 22.38 -0.12 0.41
N PHE A 25 21.24 0.09 -0.27
CA PHE A 25 20.20 -0.93 -0.42
C PHE A 25 20.66 -2.12 -1.28
N ASN A 26 21.66 -1.93 -2.16
CA ASN A 26 22.19 -3.00 -3.02
C ASN A 26 22.73 -4.19 -2.20
N ALA A 27 23.24 -3.93 -1.00
CA ALA A 27 23.71 -4.99 -0.11
C ALA A 27 22.57 -5.87 0.43
N PHE A 28 21.32 -5.41 0.36
CA PHE A 28 20.12 -6.03 0.94
C PHE A 28 19.08 -6.49 -0.08
N SER A 29 19.15 -6.03 -1.32
CA SER A 29 18.13 -6.26 -2.36
C SER A 29 17.87 -7.74 -2.67
N THR A 30 18.84 -8.63 -2.41
CA THR A 30 18.72 -10.10 -2.56
C THR A 30 18.48 -10.83 -1.23
N LYS A 31 18.48 -10.12 -0.11
CA LYS A 31 18.33 -10.63 1.27
C LYS A 31 17.32 -9.81 2.08
N VAL A 32 16.23 -9.40 1.43
CA VAL A 32 15.14 -8.58 2.01
C VAL A 32 14.69 -9.05 3.41
N PRO A 33 14.55 -10.37 3.71
CA PRO A 33 14.17 -10.82 5.06
C PRO A 33 15.15 -10.45 6.20
N THR A 34 16.34 -9.92 5.88
CA THR A 34 17.32 -9.43 6.87
C THR A 34 17.16 -7.96 7.23
N LEU A 35 16.29 -7.22 6.53
CA LEU A 35 15.97 -5.83 6.85
C LEU A 35 15.07 -5.76 8.09
N SER A 36 15.26 -4.72 8.90
CA SER A 36 14.44 -4.43 10.08
C SER A 36 13.26 -3.51 9.78
N GLU A 37 12.91 -3.37 8.50
CA GLU A 37 11.83 -2.54 7.98
C GLU A 37 11.32 -3.13 6.67
N ASP A 38 10.12 -2.71 6.28
CA ASP A 38 9.56 -2.88 4.95
C ASP A 38 8.57 -1.73 4.71
N HIS A 39 8.08 -1.56 3.49
CA HIS A 39 7.30 -0.38 3.09
C HIS A 39 5.97 -0.18 3.84
N HIS A 40 5.48 -1.18 4.58
CA HIS A 40 4.31 -1.00 5.46
C HIS A 40 4.60 -0.07 6.65
N PHE A 41 5.86 0.22 6.95
CA PHE A 41 6.24 1.28 7.90
C PHE A 41 6.06 2.69 7.32
N LEU A 42 6.00 2.86 6.00
CA LEU A 42 5.81 4.17 5.38
C LEU A 42 4.44 4.78 5.73
N PRO A 43 3.29 4.06 5.60
CA PRO A 43 2.03 4.53 6.16
C PRO A 43 2.10 4.86 7.66
N ALA A 44 2.87 4.11 8.44
CA ALA A 44 3.05 4.39 9.87
C ALA A 44 3.78 5.71 10.14
N LEU A 45 4.75 6.11 9.30
CA LEU A 45 5.39 7.44 9.34
C LEU A 45 4.44 8.57 8.88
N VAL A 46 3.44 8.24 8.07
CA VAL A 46 2.41 9.20 7.66
C VAL A 46 1.38 9.41 8.76
N ALA A 47 1.00 8.36 9.47
CA ALA A 47 0.03 8.42 10.55
C ALA A 47 0.42 9.46 11.63
N PRO A 48 -0.53 10.26 12.16
CA PRO A 48 -1.97 10.25 11.88
C PRO A 48 -2.40 11.17 10.72
N ARG A 49 -1.50 11.65 9.86
CA ARG A 49 -1.90 12.46 8.69
C ARG A 49 -2.70 11.61 7.69
N PRO A 50 -3.61 12.22 6.92
CA PRO A 50 -4.41 11.48 5.95
C PRO A 50 -3.56 10.94 4.79
N LEU A 51 -3.87 9.72 4.37
CA LEU A 51 -3.19 9.01 3.28
C LEU A 51 -4.21 8.25 2.44
N PHE A 52 -4.20 8.44 1.12
CA PHE A 52 -4.98 7.63 0.20
C PHE A 52 -4.07 6.99 -0.84
N VAL A 53 -4.04 5.66 -0.87
CA VAL A 53 -3.20 4.88 -1.79
C VAL A 53 -4.08 4.26 -2.87
N ILE A 54 -3.66 4.46 -4.12
CA ILE A 54 -4.40 4.06 -5.32
C ILE A 54 -3.50 3.12 -6.13
N GLU A 55 -4.04 1.99 -6.55
CA GLU A 55 -3.30 0.93 -7.23
C GLU A 55 -4.05 0.36 -8.42
N ASN A 56 -3.32 -0.30 -9.33
CA ASN A 56 -3.89 -0.92 -10.53
C ASN A 56 -3.65 -2.43 -10.50
N THR A 57 -4.73 -3.21 -10.50
CA THR A 57 -4.65 -4.68 -10.43
C THR A 57 -4.47 -5.35 -11.80
N ALA A 58 -4.54 -4.59 -12.90
CA ALA A 58 -4.30 -5.09 -14.26
C ALA A 58 -2.80 -5.26 -14.59
N ILE A 59 -1.89 -4.79 -13.74
CA ILE A 59 -0.46 -4.72 -14.01
C ILE A 59 0.30 -5.58 -13.00
N ASP A 60 0.68 -6.78 -13.43
CA ASP A 60 1.44 -7.72 -12.60
C ASP A 60 2.76 -7.14 -12.10
N TRP A 61 3.40 -6.26 -12.90
CA TRP A 61 4.66 -5.60 -12.54
C TRP A 61 4.58 -4.84 -11.21
N LEU A 62 3.41 -4.24 -10.91
CA LEU A 62 3.17 -3.50 -9.67
C LEU A 62 2.97 -4.41 -8.45
N GLY A 63 2.72 -5.70 -8.67
CA GLY A 63 2.50 -6.68 -7.61
C GLY A 63 1.22 -6.42 -6.80
N PRO A 64 0.02 -6.60 -7.38
CA PRO A 64 -1.26 -6.26 -6.72
C PRO A 64 -1.48 -6.93 -5.34
N GLU A 65 -1.03 -8.17 -5.15
CA GLU A 65 -1.08 -8.84 -3.84
C GLU A 65 -0.12 -8.18 -2.83
N SER A 66 1.05 -7.71 -3.31
CA SER A 66 2.07 -7.04 -2.51
C SER A 66 1.60 -5.68 -2.03
N THR A 67 1.04 -4.87 -2.92
CA THR A 67 0.56 -3.53 -2.58
C THR A 67 -0.62 -3.60 -1.61
N PHE A 68 -1.58 -4.51 -1.85
CA PHE A 68 -2.69 -4.74 -0.92
C PHE A 68 -2.20 -5.20 0.46
N GLY A 69 -1.34 -6.22 0.52
CA GLY A 69 -0.83 -6.75 1.78
C GLY A 69 0.02 -5.74 2.56
N CYS A 70 0.87 -4.99 1.86
CA CYS A 70 1.71 -3.95 2.44
C CYS A 70 0.86 -2.82 3.03
N MET A 71 -0.14 -2.33 2.30
CA MET A 71 -1.02 -1.28 2.80
C MET A 71 -1.96 -1.77 3.90
N GLN A 72 -2.40 -3.04 3.85
CA GLN A 72 -3.22 -3.62 4.91
C GLN A 72 -2.43 -3.72 6.21
N THR A 73 -1.15 -4.08 6.11
CA THR A 73 -0.24 -4.11 7.25
C THR A 73 0.03 -2.71 7.80
N GLY A 74 0.28 -1.72 6.93
CA GLY A 74 0.49 -0.32 7.35
C GLY A 74 -0.77 0.32 7.97
N PHE A 75 -1.95 -0.13 7.57
CA PHE A 75 -3.23 0.30 8.14
C PHE A 75 -3.38 -0.06 9.62
N GLU A 76 -2.63 -1.04 10.13
CA GLU A 76 -2.60 -1.37 11.56
C GLU A 76 -2.09 -0.19 12.42
N ALA A 77 -1.20 0.66 11.89
CA ALA A 77 -0.78 1.88 12.60
C ALA A 77 -1.94 2.88 12.77
N TYR A 78 -2.78 3.04 11.74
CA TYR A 78 -3.97 3.90 11.80
C TYR A 78 -5.05 3.33 12.72
N LYS A 79 -5.23 1.99 12.73
CA LYS A 79 -6.10 1.32 13.71
C LYS A 79 -5.61 1.56 15.14
N ALA A 80 -4.31 1.43 15.37
CA ALA A 80 -3.73 1.63 16.70
C ALA A 80 -3.97 3.04 17.23
N LEU A 81 -3.92 4.05 16.35
CA LEU A 81 -4.20 5.45 16.66
C LEU A 81 -5.70 5.81 16.65
N GLN A 82 -6.58 4.86 16.37
CA GLN A 82 -8.03 5.10 16.27
C GLN A 82 -8.38 6.12 15.16
N LYS A 83 -7.65 6.06 14.04
CA LYS A 83 -7.79 6.94 12.85
C LYS A 83 -8.06 6.14 11.58
N THR A 84 -8.92 5.13 11.66
CA THR A 84 -9.21 4.20 10.53
C THR A 84 -9.85 4.87 9.32
N ASP A 85 -10.31 6.11 9.46
CA ASP A 85 -10.87 6.94 8.39
C ASP A 85 -9.87 7.97 7.83
N PHE A 86 -8.62 7.98 8.31
CA PHE A 86 -7.53 8.81 7.78
C PHE A 86 -6.67 8.08 6.75
N MET A 87 -6.70 6.75 6.70
CA MET A 87 -6.03 5.98 5.66
C MET A 87 -7.06 5.24 4.81
N GLY A 88 -6.89 5.33 3.49
CA GLY A 88 -7.66 4.57 2.53
C GLY A 88 -6.79 3.86 1.51
N TYR A 89 -7.28 2.73 1.01
CA TYR A 89 -6.67 1.97 -0.08
C TYR A 89 -7.73 1.59 -1.10
N LYS A 90 -7.44 1.85 -2.38
CA LYS A 90 -8.28 1.32 -3.46
C LYS A 90 -7.44 0.86 -4.64
N ALA A 91 -7.60 -0.41 -5.00
CA ALA A 91 -7.06 -0.96 -6.23
C ALA A 91 -8.19 -1.42 -7.16
N VAL A 92 -8.11 -1.04 -8.43
CA VAL A 92 -9.05 -1.50 -9.48
C VAL A 92 -8.29 -1.86 -10.75
N SER A 93 -8.80 -2.80 -11.52
CA SER A 93 -8.24 -3.19 -12.81
C SER A 93 -8.61 -2.17 -13.87
N HIS A 94 -7.61 -1.58 -14.54
CA HIS A 94 -7.83 -0.74 -15.71
C HIS A 94 -6.61 -0.79 -16.67
N PRO A 95 -6.81 -0.58 -17.99
CA PRO A 95 -5.76 -0.83 -18.99
C PRO A 95 -4.62 0.19 -18.97
N ASP A 96 -4.91 1.45 -18.64
CA ASP A 96 -3.90 2.52 -18.65
C ASP A 96 -3.04 2.49 -17.39
N HIS A 97 -1.71 2.47 -17.51
CA HIS A 97 -0.84 2.37 -16.33
C HIS A 97 -1.01 3.54 -15.34
N CYS A 98 -1.00 4.77 -15.84
CA CYS A 98 -1.19 5.98 -15.02
C CYS A 98 -2.47 6.76 -15.40
N GLY A 99 -3.31 6.19 -16.26
CA GLY A 99 -4.62 6.76 -16.56
C GLY A 99 -5.53 6.61 -15.35
N PHE A 100 -6.04 7.71 -14.82
CA PHE A 100 -6.82 7.68 -13.58
C PHE A 100 -8.20 7.04 -13.80
N PRO A 101 -8.55 5.94 -13.10
CA PRO A 101 -9.81 5.24 -13.32
C PRO A 101 -11.00 5.98 -12.68
N ALA A 102 -12.07 6.20 -13.46
CA ALA A 102 -13.29 6.85 -12.98
C ALA A 102 -13.91 6.17 -11.74
N ALA A 103 -13.71 4.85 -11.59
CA ALA A 103 -14.19 4.09 -10.44
C ALA A 103 -13.56 4.48 -9.08
N ILE A 104 -12.44 5.20 -9.09
CA ILE A 104 -11.73 5.68 -7.88
C ILE A 104 -12.01 7.16 -7.61
N GLN A 105 -12.50 7.91 -8.60
CA GLN A 105 -12.78 9.35 -8.49
C GLN A 105 -13.60 9.72 -7.25
N PRO A 106 -14.69 9.01 -6.88
CA PRO A 106 -15.47 9.37 -5.70
C PRO A 106 -14.66 9.34 -4.40
N GLN A 107 -13.75 8.35 -4.26
CA GLN A 107 -12.91 8.23 -3.07
C GLN A 107 -11.82 9.30 -3.03
N LEU A 108 -11.17 9.59 -4.17
CA LEU A 108 -10.21 10.68 -4.24
C LEU A 108 -10.86 12.02 -3.86
N THR A 109 -12.04 12.31 -4.43
CA THR A 109 -12.81 13.51 -4.10
C THR A 109 -13.15 13.56 -2.62
N ALA A 110 -13.55 12.44 -2.01
CA ALA A 110 -13.85 12.39 -0.58
C ALA A 110 -12.64 12.74 0.32
N PHE A 111 -11.44 12.21 0.00
CA PHE A 111 -10.21 12.54 0.74
C PHE A 111 -9.84 14.02 0.58
N ILE A 112 -9.92 14.57 -0.64
CA ILE A 112 -9.67 16.00 -0.89
C ILE A 112 -10.67 16.86 -0.12
N SER A 113 -11.97 16.57 -0.25
CA SER A 113 -13.03 17.30 0.44
C SER A 113 -12.80 17.32 1.95
N ARG A 114 -12.53 16.15 2.55
CA ARG A 114 -12.34 16.06 4.00
C ARG A 114 -11.07 16.75 4.48
N PHE A 115 -9.93 16.44 3.88
CA PHE A 115 -8.63 16.74 4.47
C PHE A 115 -7.96 17.99 3.91
N LEU A 116 -8.37 18.45 2.72
CA LEU A 116 -7.82 19.66 2.10
C LEU A 116 -8.84 20.81 2.08
N LEU A 117 -10.14 20.51 2.02
CA LEU A 117 -11.20 21.53 1.92
C LEU A 117 -12.06 21.66 3.19
N ASN A 118 -11.76 20.89 4.23
CA ASN A 118 -12.49 20.90 5.51
C ASN A 118 -14.02 20.70 5.35
N GLN A 119 -14.42 19.81 4.44
CA GLN A 119 -15.81 19.44 4.18
C GLN A 119 -16.14 18.09 4.82
N SER A 120 -17.42 17.83 5.09
CA SER A 120 -17.85 16.51 5.52
C SER A 120 -17.84 15.54 4.34
N ALA A 121 -17.06 14.45 4.44
CA ALA A 121 -17.03 13.37 3.46
C ALA A 121 -16.63 12.04 4.12
N ASN A 122 -17.19 10.92 3.64
CA ASN A 122 -16.81 9.58 4.09
C ASN A 122 -15.55 9.12 3.36
N THR A 123 -14.47 8.92 4.11
CA THR A 123 -13.15 8.47 3.62
C THR A 123 -12.84 7.02 3.96
N THR A 124 -13.83 6.26 4.45
CA THR A 124 -13.66 4.83 4.77
C THR A 124 -13.63 4.02 3.49
N VAL A 125 -12.43 3.62 3.05
CA VAL A 125 -12.24 2.74 1.89
C VAL A 125 -11.01 1.88 2.07
N PHE A 126 -11.17 0.56 1.96
CA PHE A 126 -10.06 -0.37 1.90
C PHE A 126 -10.45 -1.58 1.04
N THR A 127 -10.29 -1.46 -0.28
CA THR A 127 -10.82 -2.46 -1.22
C THR A 127 -9.90 -2.73 -2.40
N THR A 128 -9.91 -3.94 -2.94
CA THR A 128 -9.24 -4.34 -4.18
C THR A 128 -10.18 -5.24 -4.99
N ASP A 129 -10.07 -5.22 -6.32
CA ASP A 129 -10.68 -6.22 -7.21
C ASP A 129 -9.69 -7.32 -7.64
N GLY A 130 -8.48 -7.31 -7.10
CA GLY A 130 -7.42 -8.26 -7.42
C GLY A 130 -7.82 -9.70 -7.05
N LYS A 131 -7.57 -10.62 -7.98
CA LYS A 131 -7.94 -12.04 -7.84
C LYS A 131 -6.82 -12.85 -7.19
N PHE A 132 -6.49 -12.53 -5.95
CA PHE A 132 -5.51 -13.24 -5.14
C PHE A 132 -6.07 -13.58 -3.75
N SER A 133 -5.49 -14.59 -3.11
CA SER A 133 -5.82 -14.96 -1.73
C SER A 133 -4.72 -14.49 -0.79
N PHE A 134 -4.92 -13.31 -0.20
CA PHE A 134 -4.00 -12.75 0.79
C PHE A 134 -4.33 -13.29 2.19
N ASN A 135 -3.36 -13.97 2.82
CA ASN A 135 -3.49 -14.41 4.21
C ASN A 135 -2.70 -13.45 5.13
N ALA A 136 -3.41 -12.51 5.76
CA ALA A 136 -2.80 -11.52 6.66
C ALA A 136 -1.99 -12.18 7.80
N ALA A 137 -2.45 -13.30 8.35
CA ALA A 137 -1.77 -14.00 9.44
C ALA A 137 -0.41 -14.61 9.04
N SER A 138 -0.12 -14.71 7.74
CA SER A 138 1.21 -15.12 7.24
C SER A 138 2.24 -13.98 7.25
N TRP A 139 1.77 -12.72 7.38
CA TRP A 139 2.60 -11.52 7.27
C TRP A 139 2.59 -10.67 8.54
N ILE A 140 1.48 -10.69 9.27
CA ILE A 140 1.25 -9.93 10.50
C ILE A 140 1.26 -10.92 11.67
N ASN A 141 2.32 -10.86 12.49
CA ASN A 141 2.49 -11.73 13.65
C ASN A 141 2.30 -11.01 15.00
N TRP A 142 1.76 -9.79 14.98
CA TRP A 142 1.47 -8.99 16.16
C TRP A 142 -0.03 -8.73 16.32
N THR A 143 -0.42 -8.33 17.53
CA THR A 143 -1.74 -7.78 17.81
C THR A 143 -1.67 -6.26 17.78
N THR A 144 -2.63 -5.61 17.12
CA THR A 144 -2.69 -4.15 17.05
C THR A 144 -3.15 -3.57 18.38
N PRO A 145 -2.30 -2.80 19.09
CA PRO A 145 -2.69 -2.19 20.35
C PRO A 145 -3.67 -1.04 20.10
N THR A 146 -4.33 -0.56 21.16
CA THR A 146 -4.99 0.76 21.16
C THR A 146 -4.06 1.75 21.85
N LEU A 147 -3.55 2.72 21.11
CA LEU A 147 -2.72 3.80 21.64
C LEU A 147 -3.64 4.92 22.15
N THR A 148 -3.35 5.39 23.36
CA THR A 148 -4.07 6.44 24.09
C THR A 148 -3.18 7.62 24.37
#